data_AF-A0A0R1RTU7-F1
#
_entry.id   AF-A0A0R1RTU7-F1
#
_cell.length_a   1.000
_cell.length_b   1.000
_cell.length_c   1.000
_cell.angle_alpha   90.00
_cell.angle_beta   90.00
_cell.angle_gamma   90.00
#
_symmetry.space_group_name_H-M   'P 1'
#
loop_
_entity.id
_entity.type
_entity.pdbx_description
1 polymer ?
#
loop_
_entity_poly.entity_id
_entity_poly.type
_entity_poly.pdbx_seq_one_letter_code
_entity_poly.pdbx_strand_id
1 'polypeptide(L)'
;MLKANHSKADVNFNGEIVHLNNGEFVTGRDALAFEYNQGSKREHQKSGVTLWKWLKKFENLRMLNIKSTTKYSVISIIGWGEYQETEQQENNKGTTREQQQNTNKNVKNDKNDQEETTTTDRQKVFNFFEQGGFGQLGGFQIQNIDEEINDFTTAGSPEPEHMVVLGLQEALNNNVRKWSYARAVMHSWQDNKVLSAKDVEAYKASHRPQDGAFSQPQGDESDDLPF
;
A
#
# COMPACT_ATOMS: atom_id res chain seq x y z
N MET A 1 7.47 -19.65 14.05
CA MET A 1 6.15 -19.59 13.38
C MET A 1 5.48 -18.29 13.80
N LEU A 2 4.86 -17.56 12.87
CA LEU A 2 4.14 -16.32 13.16
C LEU A 2 2.86 -16.62 13.94
N LYS A 3 2.47 -15.73 14.86
CA LYS A 3 1.31 -15.93 15.75
C LYS A 3 -0.04 -15.72 15.03
N ALA A 4 -0.03 -14.98 13.93
CA ALA A 4 -1.23 -14.72 13.14
C ALA A 4 -1.66 -15.96 12.36
N ASN A 5 -2.97 -16.13 12.23
CA ASN A 5 -3.53 -17.29 11.57
C ASN A 5 -3.23 -17.26 10.06
N HIS A 6 -2.94 -18.42 9.46
CA HIS A 6 -2.58 -18.54 8.04
C HIS A 6 -3.78 -18.97 7.15
N SER A 7 -4.92 -19.25 7.76
CA SER A 7 -6.20 -19.54 7.10
C SER A 7 -7.36 -19.12 8.02
N LYS A 8 -8.61 -19.20 7.57
CA LYS A 8 -9.75 -19.02 8.49
C LYS A 8 -9.72 -20.14 9.54
N ALA A 9 -9.85 -19.80 10.82
CA ALA A 9 -9.97 -20.80 11.88
C ALA A 9 -10.79 -20.30 13.06
N ASP A 10 -11.42 -21.26 13.75
CA ASP A 10 -12.19 -21.04 14.96
C ASP A 10 -11.33 -21.40 16.16
N VAL A 11 -11.04 -20.40 17.00
CA VAL A 11 -10.21 -20.58 18.18
C VAL A 11 -11.07 -20.40 19.42
N ASN A 12 -11.03 -21.39 20.31
CA ASN A 12 -11.60 -21.24 21.64
C ASN A 12 -10.67 -20.36 22.49
N PHE A 13 -11.13 -19.15 22.81
CA PHE A 13 -10.42 -18.22 23.68
C PHE A 13 -11.28 -17.84 24.87
N ASN A 14 -10.82 -18.19 26.08
CA ASN A 14 -11.52 -17.89 27.33
C ASN A 14 -12.97 -18.46 27.40
N GLY A 15 -13.20 -19.62 26.76
CA GLY A 15 -14.50 -20.30 26.75
C GLY A 15 -15.48 -19.82 25.66
N GLU A 16 -15.07 -18.87 24.83
CA GLU A 16 -15.85 -18.39 23.68
C GLU A 16 -15.16 -18.79 22.37
N ILE A 17 -15.95 -19.19 21.37
CA ILE A 17 -15.45 -19.46 20.01
C ILE A 17 -15.27 -18.12 19.31
N VAL A 18 -14.05 -17.83 18.90
CA VAL A 18 -13.69 -16.64 18.13
C VAL A 18 -13.32 -17.06 16.72
N HIS A 19 -14.07 -16.55 15.74
CA HIS A 19 -13.79 -16.73 14.32
C HIS A 19 -12.67 -15.77 13.90
N LEU A 20 -11.54 -16.31 13.46
CA LEU A 20 -10.37 -15.54 13.02
C LEU A 20 -10.16 -15.72 11.51
N ASN A 21 -9.94 -14.60 10.81
CA ASN A 21 -9.54 -14.61 9.42
C ASN A 21 -8.02 -14.73 9.26
N ASN A 22 -7.57 -14.86 8.01
CA ASN A 22 -6.15 -14.90 7.68
C ASN A 22 -5.47 -13.59 8.14
N GLY A 23 -4.33 -13.69 8.83
CA GLY A 23 -3.61 -12.55 9.38
C GLY A 23 -4.15 -12.04 10.71
N GLU A 24 -5.15 -12.70 11.28
CA GLU A 24 -5.72 -12.33 12.58
C GLU A 24 -5.26 -13.28 13.69
N PHE A 25 -5.13 -12.73 14.89
CA PHE A 25 -4.97 -13.53 16.10
C PHE A 25 -5.67 -12.90 17.29
N VAL A 26 -6.13 -13.74 18.21
CA VAL A 26 -6.72 -13.32 19.47
C VAL A 26 -5.64 -13.25 20.55
N THR A 27 -5.67 -12.20 21.36
CA THR A 27 -4.79 -12.08 22.51
C THR A 27 -5.43 -11.23 23.61
N GLY A 28 -5.01 -11.47 24.85
CA GLY A 28 -5.26 -10.60 25.99
C GLY A 28 -3.97 -9.92 26.45
N ARG A 29 -4.07 -8.90 27.32
CA ARG A 29 -2.90 -8.20 27.87
C ARG A 29 -1.98 -9.15 28.67
N ASP A 30 -2.57 -10.02 29.49
CA ASP A 30 -1.79 -10.94 30.33
C ASP A 30 -1.25 -12.12 29.50
N ALA A 31 -2.04 -12.64 28.56
CA ALA A 31 -1.59 -13.65 27.61
C ALA A 31 -0.41 -13.14 26.76
N LEU A 32 -0.50 -11.91 26.25
CA LEU A 32 0.58 -11.26 25.50
C LEU A 32 1.86 -11.14 26.33
N ALA A 33 1.74 -10.73 27.59
CA ALA A 33 2.89 -10.63 28.49
C ALA A 33 3.50 -11.99 28.81
N PHE A 34 2.66 -13.00 29.04
CA PHE A 34 3.12 -14.36 29.30
C PHE A 34 3.92 -14.91 28.13
N GLU A 35 3.37 -14.84 26.92
CA GLU A 35 4.01 -15.36 25.71
C GLU A 35 5.29 -14.60 25.36
N TYR A 36 5.27 -13.26 25.41
CA TYR A 36 6.46 -12.45 25.08
C TYR A 36 7.61 -12.71 26.06
N ASN A 37 7.29 -12.88 27.33
CA ASN A 37 8.29 -13.10 28.37
C ASN A 37 8.74 -14.56 28.48
N GLN A 38 8.13 -15.47 27.72
CA GLN A 38 8.46 -16.89 27.75
C GLN A 38 9.92 -17.08 27.30
N GLY A 39 10.72 -17.75 28.13
CA GLY A 39 12.14 -17.96 27.87
C GLY A 39 13.04 -16.73 28.05
N SER A 40 12.48 -15.57 28.41
CA SER A 40 13.25 -14.34 28.64
C SER A 40 13.75 -14.22 30.09
N LYS A 41 15.00 -13.77 30.27
CA LYS A 41 15.55 -13.39 31.58
C LYS A 41 14.71 -12.27 32.20
N ARG A 42 14.58 -12.28 33.54
CA ARG A 42 13.80 -11.28 34.30
C ARG A 42 14.08 -9.82 33.91
N GLU A 43 15.33 -9.48 33.62
CA GLU A 43 15.77 -8.14 33.22
C GLU A 43 15.23 -7.67 31.85
N HIS A 44 14.92 -8.61 30.95
CA HIS A 44 14.39 -8.29 29.61
C HIS A 44 12.87 -8.41 29.54
N GLN A 45 12.22 -8.90 30.59
CA GLN A 45 10.78 -9.06 30.62
C GLN A 45 10.08 -7.70 30.51
N LYS A 46 8.98 -7.69 29.75
CA LYS A 46 8.15 -6.51 29.54
C LYS A 46 6.78 -6.72 30.16
N SER A 47 6.28 -5.68 30.82
CA SER A 47 4.93 -5.70 31.38
C SER A 47 3.89 -5.76 30.25
N GLY A 48 2.72 -6.35 30.52
CA GLY A 48 1.61 -6.34 29.58
C GLY A 48 1.16 -4.92 29.19
N VAL A 49 1.32 -3.93 30.08
CA VAL A 49 1.04 -2.52 29.75
C VAL A 49 1.99 -2.01 28.67
N THR A 50 3.28 -2.32 28.81
CA THR A 50 4.32 -1.88 27.87
C THR A 50 4.08 -2.50 26.49
N LEU A 51 3.81 -3.81 26.46
CA LEU A 51 3.51 -4.54 25.22
C LEU A 51 2.22 -4.03 24.57
N TRP A 52 1.21 -3.69 25.39
CA TRP A 52 -0.02 -3.08 24.90
C TRP A 52 0.21 -1.68 24.31
N LYS A 53 1.07 -0.86 24.93
CA LYS A 53 1.48 0.43 24.37
C LYS A 53 2.18 0.27 23.02
N TRP A 54 2.99 -0.78 22.86
CA TRP A 54 3.63 -1.08 21.57
C TRP A 54 2.63 -1.51 20.51
N LEU A 55 1.66 -2.37 20.85
CA LEU A 55 0.56 -2.70 19.96
C LEU A 55 -0.23 -1.46 19.53
N LYS A 56 -0.57 -0.57 20.47
CA LYS A 56 -1.22 0.71 20.14
C LYS A 56 -0.35 1.62 19.30
N LYS A 57 0.97 1.59 19.47
CA LYS A 57 1.91 2.29 18.59
C LYS A 57 1.85 1.72 17.17
N PHE A 58 1.83 0.40 17.01
CA PHE A 58 1.71 -0.25 15.69
C PHE A 58 0.35 -0.01 15.05
N GLU A 59 -0.72 0.08 15.83
CA GLU A 59 -2.03 0.52 15.36
C GLU A 59 -1.99 1.97 14.81
N ASN A 60 -1.36 2.88 15.55
CA ASN A 60 -1.19 4.27 15.10
C ASN A 60 -0.31 4.37 13.85
N LEU A 61 0.69 3.50 13.73
CA LEU A 61 1.56 3.37 12.55
C LEU A 61 0.88 2.60 11.40
N ARG A 62 -0.41 2.25 11.53
CA ARG A 62 -1.20 1.53 10.52
C ARG A 62 -0.58 0.20 10.08
N MET A 63 0.15 -0.46 10.98
CA MET A 63 0.74 -1.79 10.74
C MET A 63 -0.21 -2.93 11.14
N LEU A 64 -1.15 -2.64 12.05
CA LEU A 64 -2.16 -3.60 12.53
C LEU A 64 -3.44 -2.88 12.93
N ASN A 65 -4.54 -3.62 13.04
CA ASN A 65 -5.82 -3.17 13.58
C ASN A 65 -6.10 -3.90 14.91
N ILE A 66 -6.69 -3.22 15.90
CA ILE A 66 -7.06 -3.83 17.18
C ILE A 66 -8.55 -3.65 17.46
N LYS A 67 -9.30 -4.75 17.46
CA LYS A 67 -10.68 -4.79 17.95
C LYS A 67 -10.69 -5.29 19.39
N SER A 68 -10.86 -4.37 20.33
CA SER A 68 -10.90 -4.71 21.76
C SER A 68 -12.30 -5.03 22.25
N THR A 69 -12.42 -6.10 23.03
CA THR A 69 -13.60 -6.46 23.83
C THR A 69 -13.25 -6.31 25.31
N THR A 70 -14.22 -6.55 26.20
CA THR A 70 -13.99 -6.53 27.65
C THR A 70 -13.08 -7.67 28.13
N LYS A 71 -12.97 -8.75 27.36
CA LYS A 71 -12.23 -9.97 27.75
C LYS A 71 -10.95 -10.19 26.95
N TYR A 72 -10.94 -9.81 25.67
CA TYR A 72 -9.83 -10.08 24.76
C TYR A 72 -9.72 -9.00 23.69
N SER A 73 -8.75 -9.13 22.80
CA SER A 73 -8.67 -8.31 21.60
C SER A 73 -8.29 -9.17 20.41
N VAL A 74 -8.92 -8.88 19.28
CA VAL A 74 -8.56 -9.46 17.98
C VAL A 74 -7.62 -8.46 17.30
N ILE A 75 -6.45 -8.94 16.93
CA ILE A 75 -5.42 -8.16 16.24
C ILE A 75 -5.34 -8.65 14.81
N SER A 76 -5.50 -7.74 13.86
CA SER A 76 -5.42 -8.03 12.42
C SER A 76 -4.18 -7.35 11.85
N ILE A 77 -3.28 -8.12 11.23
CA ILE A 77 -2.08 -7.57 10.59
C ILE A 77 -2.46 -6.96 9.23
N ILE A 78 -2.13 -5.69 9.02
CA ILE A 78 -2.40 -4.99 7.74
C ILE A 78 -1.32 -5.43 6.74
N GLY A 79 -1.73 -5.81 5.52
CA GLY A 79 -0.80 -6.31 4.49
C GLY A 79 -0.32 -7.75 4.72
N TRP A 80 -1.01 -8.54 5.55
CA TRP A 80 -0.61 -9.93 5.88
C TRP A 80 -0.31 -10.80 4.66
N GLY A 81 -1.13 -10.74 3.60
CA GLY A 81 -0.93 -11.52 2.37
C GLY A 81 0.38 -11.19 1.65
N GLU A 82 0.75 -9.91 1.58
CA GLU A 82 1.98 -9.43 0.92
C GLU A 82 3.24 -9.94 1.64
N TYR A 83 3.19 -9.98 2.98
CA TYR A 83 4.29 -10.52 3.78
C TYR A 83 4.46 -12.04 3.64
N GLN A 84 3.41 -12.79 3.29
CA GLN A 84 3.51 -14.23 3.04
C GLN A 84 4.09 -14.56 1.65
N GLU A 85 3.78 -13.75 0.63
CA GLU A 85 4.24 -13.98 -0.75
C GLU A 85 5.74 -13.68 -0.93
N THR A 86 6.28 -12.73 -0.16
CA THR A 86 7.69 -12.35 -0.23
C THR A 86 8.61 -13.50 0.22
N GLU A 87 8.20 -14.29 1.22
CA GLU A 87 8.97 -15.48 1.65
C GLU A 87 8.73 -16.72 0.76
N GLN A 88 7.57 -16.81 0.09
CA GLN A 88 7.30 -17.92 -0.85
C GLN A 88 8.03 -17.77 -2.19
N GLN A 89 8.31 -16.54 -2.66
CA GLN A 89 9.07 -16.33 -3.88
C GLN A 89 10.59 -16.60 -3.73
N GLU A 90 11.15 -16.46 -2.53
CA GLU A 90 12.55 -16.84 -2.29
C GLU A 90 12.73 -18.35 -2.06
N ASN A 91 11.70 -19.06 -1.58
CA ASN A 91 11.75 -20.52 -1.40
C ASN A 91 11.37 -21.31 -2.68
N ASN A 92 10.49 -20.77 -3.53
CA ASN A 92 10.07 -21.47 -4.76
C ASN A 92 11.12 -21.51 -5.87
N LYS A 93 12.18 -20.71 -5.80
CA LYS A 93 13.33 -20.87 -6.71
C LYS A 93 14.21 -22.08 -6.35
N GLY A 94 14.01 -22.70 -5.19
CA GLY A 94 14.77 -23.86 -4.72
C GLY A 94 14.13 -25.25 -4.93
N THR A 95 12.82 -25.36 -5.15
CA THR A 95 12.13 -26.68 -5.14
C THR A 95 11.22 -26.97 -6.34
N THR A 96 11.18 -26.10 -7.35
CA THR A 96 10.27 -26.26 -8.52
C THR A 96 10.73 -27.27 -9.59
N ARG A 97 11.80 -28.06 -9.37
CA ARG A 97 12.21 -29.11 -10.34
C ARG A 97 11.71 -30.52 -10.05
N GLU A 98 11.10 -30.80 -8.90
CA GLU A 98 10.84 -32.20 -8.51
C GLU A 98 9.37 -32.63 -8.35
N GLN A 99 8.37 -31.77 -8.55
CA GLN A 99 6.96 -32.22 -8.46
C GLN A 99 6.09 -31.75 -9.63
N GLN A 100 6.56 -31.98 -10.85
CA GLN A 100 5.64 -32.32 -11.94
C GLN A 100 5.40 -33.83 -11.91
N GLN A 101 4.27 -34.25 -11.33
CA GLN A 101 3.46 -35.42 -11.74
C GLN A 101 2.52 -35.84 -10.59
N ASN A 102 1.28 -35.33 -10.56
CA ASN A 102 0.09 -36.20 -10.56
C ASN A 102 -1.24 -35.43 -10.60
N THR A 103 -1.99 -35.70 -11.66
CA THR A 103 -3.46 -35.89 -11.74
C THR A 103 -4.44 -34.73 -11.48
N ASN A 104 -5.03 -34.31 -12.60
CA ASN A 104 -6.40 -33.84 -12.82
C ASN A 104 -7.44 -34.15 -11.71
N LYS A 105 -8.21 -33.14 -11.30
CA LYS A 105 -9.69 -33.15 -11.43
C LYS A 105 -10.32 -31.77 -11.19
N ASN A 106 -11.21 -31.44 -12.12
CA ASN A 106 -12.07 -30.28 -12.27
C ASN A 106 -13.18 -30.22 -11.21
N VAL A 107 -13.47 -29.04 -10.63
CA VAL A 107 -14.82 -28.64 -10.18
C VAL A 107 -14.98 -27.12 -10.31
N LYS A 108 -15.95 -26.70 -11.13
CA LYS A 108 -16.51 -25.34 -11.24
C LYS A 108 -17.12 -24.87 -9.92
N ASN A 109 -17.00 -23.59 -9.59
CA ASN A 109 -18.16 -22.86 -9.08
C ASN A 109 -18.08 -21.36 -9.42
N ASP A 110 -19.10 -20.88 -10.14
CA ASP A 110 -19.43 -19.47 -10.34
C ASP A 110 -20.08 -18.89 -9.09
N LYS A 111 -19.74 -17.63 -8.77
CA LYS A 111 -20.62 -16.49 -8.38
C LYS A 111 -20.08 -15.66 -7.21
N ASN A 112 -19.93 -14.36 -7.52
CA ASN A 112 -20.13 -13.17 -6.68
C ASN A 112 -19.27 -12.98 -5.43
N ASP A 113 -18.41 -11.95 -5.41
CA ASP A 113 -18.81 -10.59 -4.96
C ASP A 113 -17.66 -9.59 -5.24
N GLN A 114 -17.98 -8.53 -5.99
CA GLN A 114 -17.11 -7.37 -6.27
C GLN A 114 -17.01 -6.47 -5.03
N GLU A 115 -16.26 -6.83 -3.99
CA GLU A 115 -15.90 -5.86 -2.93
C GLU A 115 -14.46 -5.99 -2.40
N GLU A 116 -13.67 -6.98 -2.83
CA GLU A 116 -12.30 -7.19 -2.31
C GLU A 116 -11.17 -6.48 -3.08
N THR A 117 -11.41 -5.84 -4.23
CA THR A 117 -10.34 -5.25 -5.06
C THR A 117 -9.91 -3.84 -4.63
N THR A 118 -10.85 -3.00 -4.17
CA THR A 118 -10.62 -1.57 -3.94
C THR A 118 -9.60 -1.29 -2.84
N THR A 119 -9.54 -2.13 -1.80
CA THR A 119 -8.60 -1.90 -0.69
C THR A 119 -7.15 -2.09 -1.11
N THR A 120 -6.90 -3.07 -1.98
CA THR A 120 -5.56 -3.37 -2.52
C THR A 120 -5.12 -2.28 -3.49
N ASP A 121 -6.03 -1.75 -4.30
CA ASP A 121 -5.70 -0.75 -5.32
C ASP A 121 -5.40 0.63 -4.72
N ARG A 122 -6.10 1.03 -3.65
CA ARG A 122 -5.74 2.26 -2.90
C ARG A 122 -4.38 2.16 -2.23
N GLN A 123 -4.02 0.98 -1.71
CA GLN A 123 -2.72 0.78 -1.08
C GLN A 123 -1.57 0.97 -2.08
N LYS A 124 -1.77 0.62 -3.37
CA LYS A 124 -0.80 0.91 -4.43
C LYS A 124 -0.56 2.41 -4.61
N VAL A 125 -1.62 3.22 -4.57
CA VAL A 125 -1.51 4.69 -4.65
C VAL A 125 -0.69 5.24 -3.49
N PHE A 126 -1.00 4.78 -2.28
CA PHE A 126 -0.28 5.20 -1.06
C PHE A 126 1.20 4.81 -1.11
N ASN A 127 1.49 3.56 -1.46
CA ASN A 127 2.87 3.08 -1.59
C ASN A 127 3.63 3.89 -2.66
N PHE A 128 3.00 4.18 -3.79
CA PHE A 128 3.62 4.97 -4.85
C PHE A 128 3.91 6.41 -4.40
N PHE A 129 2.99 7.04 -3.67
CA PHE A 129 3.16 8.39 -3.14
C PHE A 129 4.39 8.49 -2.21
N GLU A 130 4.56 7.55 -1.29
CA GLU A 130 5.69 7.54 -0.36
C GLU A 130 7.00 7.19 -1.07
N GLN A 131 7.01 6.18 -1.94
CA GLN A 131 8.20 5.78 -2.71
C GLN A 131 8.64 6.86 -3.71
N GLY A 132 7.69 7.61 -4.28
CA GLY A 132 7.95 8.74 -5.16
C GLY A 132 8.54 9.97 -4.45
N GLY A 133 8.58 9.97 -3.11
CA GLY A 133 9.15 11.06 -2.33
C GLY A 133 8.26 12.30 -2.25
N PHE A 134 6.94 12.14 -2.29
CA PHE A 134 5.97 13.24 -2.12
C PHE A 134 5.76 13.66 -0.66
N GLY A 135 6.37 12.93 0.27
CA GLY A 135 6.29 13.15 1.72
C GLY A 135 5.70 11.93 2.43
N GLN A 136 5.62 12.03 3.76
CA GLN A 136 4.99 11.00 4.58
C GLN A 136 3.47 11.10 4.47
N LEU A 137 2.79 9.95 4.37
CA LEU A 137 1.33 9.93 4.40
C LEU A 137 0.80 10.22 5.80
N GLY A 138 0.29 11.43 5.99
CA GLY A 138 -0.55 11.80 7.13
C GLY A 138 -2.03 11.66 6.79
N GLY A 139 -2.89 11.79 7.81
CA GLY A 139 -4.35 11.72 7.63
C GLY A 139 -4.89 12.73 6.61
N PHE A 140 -4.28 13.91 6.51
CA PHE A 140 -4.65 14.92 5.51
C PHE A 140 -4.29 14.49 4.08
N GLN A 141 -3.11 13.90 3.87
CA GLN A 141 -2.71 13.40 2.55
C GLN A 141 -3.59 12.23 2.11
N ILE A 142 -3.92 11.32 3.03
CA ILE A 142 -4.83 10.20 2.76
C ILE A 142 -6.20 10.73 2.33
N GLN A 143 -6.77 11.71 3.04
CA GLN A 143 -8.03 12.33 2.67
C GLN A 143 -7.98 12.96 1.27
N ASN A 144 -6.94 13.74 0.96
CA ASN A 144 -6.80 14.35 -0.37
C ASN A 144 -6.70 13.29 -1.49
N ILE A 145 -5.99 12.18 -1.24
CA ILE A 145 -5.87 11.09 -2.21
C ILE A 145 -7.21 10.36 -2.38
N ASP A 146 -7.90 10.05 -1.28
CA ASP A 146 -9.23 9.42 -1.32
C ASP A 146 -10.26 10.31 -2.04
N GLU A 147 -10.22 11.64 -1.83
CA GLU A 147 -11.04 12.61 -2.56
C GLU A 147 -10.77 12.55 -4.06
N GLU A 148 -9.51 12.56 -4.48
CA GLU A 148 -9.14 12.50 -5.90
C GLU A 148 -9.58 11.18 -6.57
N ILE A 149 -9.47 10.05 -5.86
CA ILE A 149 -9.96 8.75 -6.33
C ILE A 149 -11.49 8.79 -6.52
N ASN A 150 -12.21 9.41 -5.57
CA ASN A 150 -13.66 9.60 -5.68
C ASN A 150 -14.05 10.53 -6.84
N ASP A 151 -13.25 11.56 -7.13
CA ASP A 151 -13.48 12.46 -8.26
C ASP A 151 -13.36 11.71 -9.60
N PHE A 152 -12.32 10.88 -9.78
CA PHE A 152 -12.20 10.02 -10.98
C PHE A 152 -13.31 8.97 -11.07
N THR A 153 -13.71 8.41 -9.93
CA THR A 153 -14.84 7.45 -9.86
C THR A 153 -16.13 8.13 -10.33
N THR A 154 -16.40 9.34 -9.84
CA THR A 154 -17.59 10.13 -10.19
C THR A 154 -17.57 10.58 -11.65
N ALA A 155 -16.38 10.87 -12.19
CA ALA A 155 -16.19 11.18 -13.59
C ALA A 155 -16.43 9.97 -14.53
N GLY A 156 -16.48 8.74 -13.98
CA GLY A 156 -16.74 7.51 -14.74
C GLY A 156 -15.48 6.79 -15.20
N SER A 157 -14.34 7.00 -14.54
CA SER A 157 -13.12 6.25 -14.81
C SER A 157 -13.29 4.76 -14.47
N PRO A 158 -12.84 3.83 -15.35
CA PRO A 158 -12.83 2.40 -15.03
C PRO A 158 -11.69 2.01 -14.07
N GLU A 159 -10.66 2.86 -13.91
CA GLU A 159 -9.46 2.58 -13.10
C GLU A 159 -9.02 3.84 -12.30
N PRO A 160 -9.84 4.34 -11.35
CA PRO A 160 -9.60 5.63 -10.72
C PRO A 160 -8.29 5.70 -9.93
N GLU A 161 -7.89 4.62 -9.24
CA GLU A 161 -6.61 4.55 -8.52
C GLU A 161 -5.41 4.61 -9.49
N HIS A 162 -5.52 3.95 -10.65
CA HIS A 162 -4.48 3.96 -11.67
C HIS A 162 -4.31 5.36 -12.27
N MET A 163 -5.41 6.12 -12.43
CA MET A 163 -5.35 7.51 -12.86
C MET A 163 -4.56 8.39 -11.87
N VAL A 164 -4.76 8.18 -10.57
CA VAL A 164 -4.01 8.92 -9.55
C VAL A 164 -2.52 8.57 -9.57
N VAL A 165 -2.17 7.29 -9.76
CA VAL A 165 -0.77 6.87 -9.93
C VAL A 165 -0.13 7.50 -11.18
N LEU A 166 -0.85 7.55 -12.30
CA LEU A 166 -0.35 8.20 -13.53
C LEU A 166 -0.12 9.70 -13.32
N GLY A 167 -0.98 10.38 -12.56
CA GLY A 167 -0.81 11.80 -12.22
C GLY A 167 0.43 12.04 -11.36
N LEU A 168 0.68 11.17 -10.39
CA LEU A 168 1.91 11.20 -9.58
C LEU A 168 3.15 10.91 -10.42
N GLN A 169 3.10 9.93 -11.33
CA GLN A 169 4.19 9.65 -12.28
C GLN A 169 4.50 10.87 -13.15
N GLU A 170 3.47 11.57 -13.64
CA GLU A 170 3.67 12.77 -14.45
C GLU A 170 4.37 13.88 -13.67
N ALA A 171 4.02 14.06 -12.40
CA ALA A 171 4.71 14.99 -11.52
C ALA A 171 6.19 14.63 -11.37
N LEU A 172 6.52 13.34 -11.20
CA LEU A 172 7.92 12.87 -11.14
C LEU A 172 8.69 13.06 -12.44
N ASN A 173 8.05 12.84 -13.59
CA ASN A 173 8.65 13.06 -14.92
C ASN A 173 8.99 14.54 -15.13
N ASN A 174 8.18 15.44 -14.57
CA ASN A 174 8.44 16.88 -14.54
C ASN A 174 9.37 17.30 -13.39
N ASN A 175 9.94 16.33 -12.66
CA ASN A 175 10.80 16.52 -11.49
C ASN A 175 10.15 17.32 -10.34
N VAL A 176 8.81 17.33 -10.27
CA VAL A 176 8.03 18.02 -9.23
C VAL A 176 7.44 17.01 -8.25
N ARG A 177 7.95 17.00 -7.00
CA ARG A 177 7.47 16.13 -5.91
C ARG A 177 6.49 16.85 -5.00
N LYS A 178 5.41 17.39 -5.57
CA LYS A 178 4.37 18.11 -4.84
C LYS A 178 2.99 17.61 -5.24
N TRP A 179 2.19 17.21 -4.24
CA TRP A 179 0.80 16.80 -4.44
C TRP A 179 -0.01 17.83 -5.23
N SER A 180 0.16 19.12 -4.92
CA SER A 180 -0.55 20.20 -5.61
C SER A 180 -0.30 20.24 -7.13
N TYR A 181 0.90 19.85 -7.58
CA TYR A 181 1.23 19.78 -9.00
C TYR A 181 0.58 18.56 -9.65
N ALA A 182 0.71 17.38 -9.03
CA ALA A 182 0.05 16.17 -9.52
C ALA A 182 -1.46 16.37 -9.62
N ARG A 183 -2.06 17.00 -8.61
CA ARG A 183 -3.49 17.35 -8.58
C ARG A 183 -3.88 18.28 -9.73
N ALA A 184 -3.09 19.31 -10.01
CA ALA A 184 -3.36 20.20 -11.15
C ALA A 184 -3.34 19.46 -12.50
N VAL A 185 -2.43 18.49 -12.67
CA VAL A 185 -2.39 17.61 -13.85
C VAL A 185 -3.67 16.76 -13.94
N MET A 186 -4.08 16.15 -12.84
CA MET A 186 -5.28 15.29 -12.78
C MET A 186 -6.57 16.06 -13.06
N HIS A 187 -6.72 17.27 -12.52
CA HIS A 187 -7.84 18.16 -12.85
C HIS A 187 -7.87 18.50 -14.34
N SER A 188 -6.71 18.77 -14.96
CA SER A 188 -6.64 19.01 -16.40
C SER A 188 -7.12 17.80 -17.20
N TRP A 189 -6.83 16.58 -16.75
CA TRP A 189 -7.34 15.36 -17.39
C TRP A 189 -8.86 15.24 -17.26
N GLN A 190 -9.42 15.50 -16.08
CA GLN A 190 -10.86 15.49 -15.85
C GLN A 190 -11.60 16.50 -16.74
N ASP A 191 -11.07 17.73 -16.85
CA ASP A 191 -11.62 18.79 -17.72
C ASP A 191 -11.62 18.38 -19.21
N ASN A 192 -10.59 17.64 -19.63
CA ASN A 192 -10.45 17.13 -20.99
C ASN A 192 -11.10 15.75 -21.20
N LYS A 193 -11.84 15.23 -20.22
CA LYS A 193 -12.50 13.90 -20.24
C LYS A 193 -11.54 12.74 -20.48
N VAL A 194 -10.30 12.88 -20.01
CA VAL A 194 -9.26 11.84 -20.04
C VAL A 194 -9.41 10.98 -18.79
N LEU A 195 -10.07 9.83 -18.93
CA LEU A 195 -10.54 9.02 -17.79
C LEU A 195 -9.96 7.61 -17.74
N SER A 196 -9.14 7.22 -18.71
CA SER A 196 -8.45 5.91 -18.72
C SER A 196 -6.98 6.06 -19.08
N ALA A 197 -6.16 5.07 -18.72
CA ALA A 197 -4.73 5.06 -19.06
C ALA A 197 -4.49 5.24 -20.57
N LYS A 198 -5.33 4.63 -21.40
CA LYS A 198 -5.28 4.77 -22.86
C LYS A 198 -5.53 6.21 -23.32
N ASP A 199 -6.49 6.89 -22.68
CA ASP A 199 -6.79 8.29 -22.99
C ASP A 199 -5.65 9.21 -22.56
N VAL A 200 -4.99 8.90 -21.42
CA VAL A 200 -3.83 9.65 -20.92
C VAL A 200 -2.66 9.56 -21.91
N GLU A 201 -2.38 8.39 -22.46
CA GLU A 201 -1.34 8.22 -23.50
C GLU A 201 -1.65 9.04 -24.75
N ALA A 202 -2.90 9.01 -25.22
CA ALA A 202 -3.34 9.80 -26.37
C ALA A 202 -3.28 11.32 -26.09
N TYR A 203 -3.64 11.73 -24.88
CA TYR A 203 -3.55 13.11 -24.42
C TYR A 203 -2.10 13.60 -24.35
N LYS A 204 -1.19 12.80 -23.78
CA LYS A 204 0.25 13.11 -23.74
C LYS A 204 0.88 13.18 -25.13
N ALA A 205 0.46 12.31 -26.06
CA ALA A 205 0.93 12.33 -27.44
C ALA A 205 0.52 13.62 -28.20
N SER A 206 -0.62 14.22 -27.85
CA SER A 206 -1.11 15.48 -28.45
C SER A 206 -0.61 16.74 -27.74
N HIS A 207 -0.28 16.65 -26.45
CA HIS A 207 0.15 17.77 -25.60
C HIS A 207 1.65 17.77 -25.29
N ARG A 208 2.46 17.00 -26.04
CA ARG A 208 3.91 17.00 -25.89
C ARG A 208 4.42 18.43 -26.06
N PRO A 209 5.06 19.04 -25.04
CA PRO A 209 5.70 20.33 -25.24
C PRO A 209 6.74 20.13 -26.36
N GLN A 210 6.76 21.04 -27.35
CA GLN A 210 7.89 21.10 -28.27
C GLN A 210 9.15 21.16 -27.42
N ASP A 211 9.98 20.12 -27.52
CA ASP A 211 11.27 20.05 -26.86
C ASP A 211 11.98 21.37 -27.13
N GLY A 212 12.15 22.17 -26.07
CA GLY A 212 12.79 23.47 -26.14
C GLY A 212 14.21 23.27 -26.66
N ALA A 213 14.39 23.51 -27.96
CA ALA A 213 15.66 23.81 -28.55
C ALA A 213 16.20 25.05 -27.85
N PHE A 214 16.99 24.86 -26.80
CA PHE A 214 17.83 25.91 -26.25
C PHE A 214 19.26 25.63 -26.68
N SER A 215 19.63 26.38 -27.72
CA SER A 215 20.94 26.49 -28.33
C SER A 215 22.03 26.69 -27.27
N GLN A 216 23.16 26.00 -27.46
CA GLN A 216 24.44 26.40 -26.87
C GLN A 216 24.75 27.84 -27.28
N PRO A 217 25.14 28.74 -26.37
CA PRO A 217 25.83 29.94 -26.79
C PRO A 217 27.25 29.52 -27.22
N GLN A 218 27.49 29.54 -28.54
CA GLN A 218 28.83 29.71 -29.08
C GLN A 218 29.38 31.04 -28.58
N GLY A 219 30.67 31.05 -28.25
CA GLY A 219 31.35 32.24 -27.74
C GLY A 219 31.40 33.37 -28.75
N ASP A 220 31.60 34.57 -28.23
CA ASP A 220 32.34 35.59 -28.95
C ASP A 220 33.51 36.05 -28.07
N GLU A 221 34.64 36.06 -28.76
CA GLU A 221 35.97 36.47 -28.36
C GLU A 221 36.08 38.01 -28.39
N SER A 222 37.05 38.52 -27.61
CA SER A 222 37.71 39.83 -27.70
C SER A 222 36.92 41.13 -27.43
N ASP A 223 37.33 41.88 -26.41
CA ASP A 223 38.16 43.09 -26.62
C ASP A 223 38.50 43.81 -25.29
N ASP A 224 39.81 43.85 -25.02
CA ASP A 224 40.62 44.94 -24.45
C ASP A 224 40.34 45.60 -23.08
N LEU A 225 41.38 45.49 -22.23
CA LEU A 225 41.84 46.39 -21.14
C LEU A 225 42.00 47.86 -21.66
N PRO A 226 42.24 48.93 -20.84
CA PRO A 226 42.85 49.02 -19.50
C PRO A 226 42.16 50.09 -18.59
N PHE A 227 42.56 50.51 -17.39
CA PHE A 227 43.74 50.46 -16.51
C PHE A 227 43.25 50.36 -15.05
#